data_AF-A0AAU9IX15-F1
#
_entry.id   AF-A0AAU9IX15-F1
#
_cell.length_a   1.000
_cell.length_b   1.000
_cell.length_c   1.000
_cell.angle_alpha   90.00
_cell.angle_beta   90.00
_cell.angle_gamma   90.00
#
_symmetry.space_group_name_H-M   'P 1'
#
loop_
_entity.id
_entity.type
_entity.pdbx_description
1 polymer ?
#
loop_
_entity_poly.entity_id
_entity_poly.type
_entity_poly.pdbx_seq_one_letter_code
_entity_poly.pdbx_strand_id
1 'polypeptide(L)'
;MTQEGNEISIPVAVHWDSFNTSNNLLLQLKQELIAERQKSMILATALLQEKHKSFSLQNYLASIASDCKKNMPRVSSSESLASTAVDEDEEKPLIGIYSPAVRKEKIQRYKDKIKRYRQKVHVSRSFSGRSSVAKQKLRIKGKFVKSSE
;
A
#
# COMPACT_ATOMS: atom_id res chain seq x y z
N MET A 1 -46.51 40.37 78.17
CA MET A 1 -46.20 40.51 76.74
C MET A 1 -44.70 40.53 76.58
N THR A 2 -44.09 39.39 76.21
CA THR A 2 -42.75 39.31 75.62
C THR A 2 -42.70 37.97 74.90
N GLN A 3 -42.56 38.01 73.58
CA GLN A 3 -42.54 36.85 72.68
C GLN A 3 -41.13 36.24 72.74
N GLU A 4 -41.03 34.95 73.06
CA GLU A 4 -39.78 34.20 72.89
C GLU A 4 -39.63 33.84 71.41
N GLY A 5 -38.59 34.38 70.78
CA GLY A 5 -38.21 34.12 69.40
C GLY A 5 -37.65 32.71 69.26
N ASN A 6 -38.36 31.86 68.54
CA ASN A 6 -37.88 30.54 68.14
C ASN A 6 -36.83 30.72 67.02
N GLU A 7 -35.55 30.61 67.35
CA GLU A 7 -34.47 30.58 66.35
C GLU A 7 -34.44 29.23 65.64
N ILE A 8 -34.92 29.20 64.40
CA ILE A 8 -34.86 28.03 63.53
C ILE A 8 -33.42 27.92 63.00
N SER A 9 -32.62 27.08 63.66
CA SER A 9 -31.30 26.69 63.15
C SER A 9 -31.47 25.64 62.05
N ILE A 10 -31.30 26.07 60.79
CA ILE A 10 -31.25 25.17 59.63
C ILE A 10 -29.80 24.78 59.41
N PRO A 11 -29.43 23.48 59.47
CA PRO A 11 -28.07 23.06 59.12
C PRO A 11 -27.89 23.19 57.61
N VAL A 12 -27.13 24.20 57.18
CA VAL A 12 -26.64 24.30 55.81
C VAL A 12 -25.57 23.22 55.63
N ALA A 13 -25.94 22.13 54.95
CA ALA A 13 -24.99 21.11 54.52
C ALA A 13 -24.05 21.72 53.46
N VAL A 14 -22.87 22.15 53.89
CA VAL A 14 -21.83 22.62 52.99
C VAL A 14 -21.24 21.40 52.28
N HIS A 15 -21.57 21.23 51.00
CA HIS A 15 -21.11 20.13 50.16
C HIS A 15 -19.65 20.35 49.74
N TRP A 16 -18.71 20.03 50.63
CA TRP A 16 -17.26 20.17 50.42
C TRP A 16 -16.67 19.22 49.37
N ASP A 17 -17.42 18.23 48.89
CA ASP A 17 -16.89 17.16 48.03
C ASP A 17 -16.54 17.60 46.61
N SER A 18 -17.15 18.68 46.10
CA SER A 18 -16.96 19.14 44.72
C SER A 18 -15.57 19.76 44.45
N PHE A 19 -14.95 20.33 45.48
CA PHE A 19 -13.58 20.87 45.39
C PHE A 19 -12.52 19.77 45.35
N ASN A 20 -12.73 18.66 46.06
CA ASN A 20 -11.80 17.54 46.06
C ASN A 20 -11.79 16.78 44.73
N THR A 21 -12.93 16.61 44.07
CA THR A 21 -13.00 15.94 42.76
C THR A 21 -12.28 16.74 41.68
N SER A 22 -12.43 18.07 41.69
CA SER A 22 -11.82 18.98 40.71
C SER A 22 -10.28 19.00 40.81
N ASN A 23 -9.76 19.01 42.04
CA ASN A 23 -8.31 18.93 42.28
C ASN A 23 -7.71 17.59 41.86
N ASN A 24 -8.45 16.50 42.05
CA ASN A 24 -8.02 15.16 41.64
C ASN A 24 -7.96 15.04 40.11
N LEU A 25 -8.96 15.56 39.40
CA LEU A 25 -8.98 15.60 37.94
C LEU A 25 -7.81 16.43 37.37
N LEU A 26 -7.52 17.58 37.97
CA LEU A 26 -6.38 18.41 37.56
C LEU A 26 -5.04 17.68 37.73
N LEU A 27 -4.89 16.93 38.83
CA LEU A 27 -3.70 16.13 39.06
C LEU A 27 -3.56 15.01 38.03
N GLN A 28 -4.67 14.32 37.71
CA GLN A 28 -4.71 13.28 36.69
C GLN A 28 -4.34 13.83 35.31
N LEU A 29 -4.95 14.95 34.89
CA LEU A 29 -4.65 15.58 33.60
C LEU A 29 -3.19 16.03 33.51
N LYS A 30 -2.62 16.53 34.61
CA LYS A 30 -1.19 16.88 34.67
C LYS A 30 -0.30 15.65 34.48
N GLN A 31 -0.63 14.52 35.09
CA GLN A 31 0.10 13.28 34.94
C GLN A 31 0.01 12.75 33.51
N GLU A 32 -1.20 12.76 32.92
CA GLU A 32 -1.43 12.35 31.53
C GLU A 32 -0.64 13.22 30.54
N LEU A 33 -0.62 14.55 30.74
CA LEU A 33 0.18 15.47 29.92
C LEU A 33 1.68 15.15 29.98
N ILE A 34 2.20 14.85 31.18
CA ILE A 34 3.60 14.49 31.36
C ILE A 34 3.91 13.16 30.67
N ALA A 35 3.05 12.16 30.85
CA ALA A 35 3.19 10.85 30.21
C ALA A 35 3.17 10.97 28.69
N GLU A 36 2.27 11.80 28.13
CA GLU A 36 2.17 11.99 26.69
C GLU A 36 3.38 12.73 26.12
N ARG A 37 3.93 13.71 26.84
CA ARG A 37 5.21 14.36 26.47
C ARG A 37 6.36 13.36 26.45
N GLN A 38 6.42 12.45 27.43
CA GLN A 38 7.45 11.42 27.48
C GLN A 38 7.33 10.44 26.30
N LYS A 39 6.11 9.95 26.01
CA LYS A 39 5.86 9.10 24.84
C LYS A 39 6.25 9.80 23.54
N SER A 40 5.87 11.06 23.38
CA SER A 40 6.20 11.87 22.21
C SER A 40 7.72 12.00 22.03
N MET A 41 8.45 12.25 23.11
CA MET A 41 9.91 12.34 23.10
C MET A 41 10.58 11.00 22.74
N ILE A 42 10.09 9.88 23.30
CA ILE A 42 10.56 8.54 22.95
C ILE A 42 10.30 8.25 21.47
N LEU A 43 9.11 8.56 20.96
CA LEU A 43 8.77 8.35 19.55
C LEU A 43 9.67 9.18 18.62
N ALA A 44 9.90 10.45 18.96
CA ALA A 44 10.77 11.33 18.18
C ALA A 44 12.21 10.79 18.11
N THR A 45 12.75 10.31 19.22
CA THR A 45 14.10 9.71 19.25
C THR A 45 14.17 8.41 18.45
N ALA A 46 13.16 7.54 18.56
CA ALA A 46 13.08 6.30 17.76
C ALA A 46 13.02 6.59 16.25
N LEU A 47 12.21 7.57 15.84
CA LEU A 47 12.07 8.00 14.45
C LEU A 47 13.40 8.56 13.91
N LEU A 48 14.11 9.35 14.71
CA LEU A 48 15.43 9.86 14.33
C LEU A 48 16.43 8.72 14.12
N GLN A 49 16.46 7.72 15.01
CA GLN A 49 17.30 6.54 14.85
C GLN A 49 16.96 5.74 13.59
N GLU A 50 15.67 5.57 13.29
CA GLU A 50 15.21 4.89 12.08
C GLU A 50 15.65 5.64 10.82
N LYS A 51 15.48 6.97 10.80
CA LYS A 51 15.97 7.83 9.70
C LYS A 51 17.47 7.67 9.46
N HIS A 52 18.28 7.67 10.53
CA HIS A 52 19.72 7.44 10.39
C HIS A 52 20.03 6.07 9.81
N LYS A 53 19.36 5.01 10.28
CA LYS A 53 19.54 3.64 9.72
C LYS A 53 19.15 3.58 8.25
N SER A 54 18.00 4.15 7.87
CA SER A 54 17.55 4.21 6.48
C SER A 54 18.54 4.96 5.60
N PHE A 55 19.09 6.08 6.07
CA PHE A 55 20.10 6.85 5.35
C PHE A 55 21.39 6.04 5.16
N SER A 56 21.89 5.36 6.20
CA SER A 56 23.05 4.48 6.09
C SER A 56 22.84 3.36 5.08
N LEU A 57 21.65 2.73 5.06
CA LEU A 57 21.31 1.69 4.08
C LEU A 57 21.24 2.25 2.66
N GLN A 58 20.69 3.45 2.46
CA GLN A 58 20.67 4.10 1.16
C GLN A 58 22.09 4.36 0.63
N ASN A 59 22.98 4.86 1.48
CA ASN A 59 24.38 5.09 1.09
C ASN A 59 25.10 3.78 0.76
N TYR A 60 24.86 2.72 1.53
CA TYR A 60 25.43 1.40 1.25
C TYR A 60 24.95 0.84 -0.11
N LEU A 61 23.64 0.93 -0.38
CA LEU A 61 23.08 0.52 -1.68
C LEU A 61 23.64 1.35 -2.83
N ALA A 62 23.82 2.67 -2.63
CA ALA A 62 24.44 3.54 -3.62
C ALA A 62 25.89 3.15 -3.90
N SER A 63 26.67 2.79 -2.86
CA SER A 63 28.03 2.28 -3.01
C SER A 63 28.06 1.01 -3.86
N ILE A 64 27.25 -0.01 -3.51
CA ILE A 64 27.16 -1.26 -4.29
C ILE A 64 26.78 -0.98 -5.74
N ALA A 65 25.77 -0.14 -5.96
CA ALA A 65 25.31 0.21 -7.31
C ALA A 65 26.42 0.90 -8.12
N SER A 66 27.27 1.69 -7.48
CA SER A 66 28.41 2.35 -8.13
C SER A 66 29.56 1.38 -8.44
N ASP A 67 29.82 0.40 -7.57
CA ASP A 67 30.89 -0.60 -7.76
C ASP A 67 30.55 -1.58 -8.89
N CYS A 68 29.26 -1.93 -9.04
CA CYS A 68 28.78 -2.74 -10.17
C CYS A 68 29.00 -2.06 -11.53
N LYS A 69 29.08 -0.72 -11.60
CA LYS A 69 29.36 0.00 -12.85
C LYS A 69 30.85 0.00 -13.21
N LYS A 70 31.75 -0.17 -12.24
CA LYS A 70 33.21 -0.10 -12.46
C LYS A 70 33.86 -1.45 -12.77
N ASN A 71 33.28 -2.57 -12.30
CA ASN A 71 33.91 -3.90 -12.37
C ASN A 71 33.11 -4.96 -13.16
N MET A 72 32.10 -4.57 -13.94
CA MET A 72 31.53 -5.51 -14.91
C MET A 72 32.56 -5.74 -16.02
N PRO A 73 33.07 -6.97 -16.23
CA PRO A 73 33.85 -7.26 -17.41
C PRO A 73 32.96 -6.94 -18.60
N ARG A 74 33.39 -5.96 -19.41
CA ARG A 74 32.79 -5.68 -20.71
C ARG A 74 33.00 -6.93 -21.55
N VAL A 75 32.02 -7.85 -21.52
CA VAL A 75 32.01 -9.01 -22.38
C VAL A 75 31.93 -8.45 -23.80
N SER A 76 33.07 -8.38 -24.47
CA SER A 76 33.20 -8.08 -25.88
C SER A 76 32.68 -9.27 -26.66
N SER A 77 31.38 -9.51 -26.62
CA SER A 77 30.71 -10.30 -27.65
C SER A 77 30.63 -9.41 -28.89
N SER A 78 31.71 -9.41 -29.66
CA SER A 78 31.89 -8.69 -30.93
C SER A 78 31.04 -9.24 -32.08
N GLU A 79 29.93 -9.91 -31.80
CA GLU A 79 29.06 -10.52 -32.80
C GLU A 79 27.61 -10.09 -32.57
N SER A 80 27.32 -8.84 -32.91
CA SER A 80 26.03 -8.42 -33.46
C SER A 80 26.17 -7.00 -34.00
N LEU A 81 26.65 -6.94 -35.24
CA LEU A 81 26.61 -5.77 -36.11
C LEU A 81 25.14 -5.39 -36.37
N ALA A 82 24.58 -4.48 -35.59
CA ALA A 82 23.41 -3.72 -36.01
C ALA A 82 23.33 -2.37 -35.28
N SER A 83 23.85 -1.36 -35.99
CA SER A 83 23.53 0.06 -35.92
C SER A 83 23.86 0.85 -34.65
N THR A 84 25.02 1.48 -34.77
CA THR A 84 25.36 2.85 -34.37
C THR A 84 24.19 3.84 -34.44
N ALA A 85 23.86 4.45 -33.30
CA ALA A 85 23.77 5.90 -33.16
C ALA A 85 23.90 6.21 -31.68
N VAL A 86 25.08 6.72 -31.32
CA VAL A 86 25.32 7.40 -30.06
C VAL A 86 24.74 8.79 -30.27
N ASP A 87 23.61 9.09 -29.63
CA ASP A 87 23.34 10.44 -29.16
C ASP A 87 23.37 10.35 -27.64
N GLU A 88 24.41 10.96 -27.08
CA GLU A 88 24.41 11.40 -25.71
C GLU A 88 23.32 12.45 -25.58
N ASP A 89 22.16 12.10 -25.05
CA ASP A 89 21.31 13.01 -24.28
C ASP A 89 20.10 12.28 -23.67
N GLU A 90 19.97 12.48 -22.38
CA GLU A 90 18.82 12.25 -21.53
C GLU A 90 18.43 10.80 -21.14
N GLU A 91 18.11 10.72 -19.85
CA GLU A 91 17.52 9.65 -19.06
C GLU A 91 16.15 9.16 -19.57
N LYS A 92 15.97 8.97 -20.88
CA LYS A 92 14.76 8.39 -21.44
C LYS A 92 14.86 6.87 -21.27
N PRO A 93 13.98 6.23 -20.49
CA PRO A 93 14.01 4.79 -20.33
C PRO A 93 13.81 4.15 -21.70
N LEU A 94 14.84 3.44 -22.19
CA LEU A 94 14.77 2.63 -23.40
C LEU A 94 13.47 1.82 -23.40
N ILE A 95 12.61 2.11 -24.38
CA ILE A 95 11.28 1.50 -24.49
C ILE A 95 11.46 -0.02 -24.52
N GLY A 96 10.94 -0.70 -23.50
CA GLY A 96 11.02 -2.16 -23.36
C GLY A 96 11.94 -2.66 -22.23
N ILE A 97 12.83 -1.82 -21.70
CA ILE A 97 13.71 -2.19 -20.58
C ILE A 97 13.10 -1.65 -19.27
N TYR A 98 12.26 -2.47 -18.64
CA TYR A 98 11.79 -2.19 -17.28
C TYR A 98 12.89 -2.44 -16.26
N SER A 99 12.99 -1.56 -15.25
CA SER A 99 13.77 -1.86 -14.06
C SER A 99 13.24 -3.15 -13.39
N PRO A 100 14.09 -3.92 -12.69
CA PRO A 100 13.66 -5.17 -12.05
C PRO A 100 12.45 -5.00 -11.12
N ALA A 101 12.38 -3.89 -10.39
CA ALA A 101 11.26 -3.56 -9.51
C ALA A 101 9.94 -3.37 -10.29
N VAL A 102 9.96 -2.54 -11.34
CA VAL A 102 8.78 -2.28 -12.20
C VAL A 102 8.34 -3.55 -12.92
N ARG A 103 9.30 -4.37 -13.39
CA ARG A 103 9.00 -5.66 -14.03
C ARG A 103 8.30 -6.61 -13.06
N LYS A 104 8.79 -6.71 -11.82
CA LYS A 104 8.17 -7.53 -10.75
C LYS A 104 6.72 -7.10 -10.51
N GLU A 105 6.48 -5.79 -10.40
CA GLU A 105 5.13 -5.25 -10.22
C GLU A 105 4.20 -5.56 -11.40
N LYS A 106 4.67 -5.36 -12.63
CA LYS A 106 3.88 -5.67 -13.84
C LYS A 106 3.53 -7.16 -13.94
N ILE A 107 4.49 -8.04 -13.63
CA ILE A 107 4.28 -9.49 -13.59
C ILE A 107 3.21 -9.83 -12.54
N GLN A 108 3.30 -9.23 -11.34
CA GLN A 108 2.33 -9.47 -10.29
C GLN A 108 0.91 -9.04 -10.71
N ARG A 109 0.76 -7.83 -11.26
CA ARG A 109 -0.51 -7.33 -11.80
C ARG A 109 -1.09 -8.27 -12.86
N TYR A 110 -0.25 -8.79 -13.76
CA TYR A 110 -0.68 -9.74 -14.78
C TYR A 110 -1.17 -11.07 -14.18
N LYS A 111 -0.46 -11.62 -13.20
CA LYS A 111 -0.87 -12.84 -12.49
C LYS A 111 -2.22 -12.65 -11.78
N ASP A 112 -2.39 -11.51 -11.12
CA ASP A 112 -3.65 -11.18 -10.43
C ASP A 112 -4.80 -11.01 -11.43
N LYS A 113 -4.55 -10.38 -12.58
CA LYS A 113 -5.52 -10.29 -13.69
C LYS A 113 -5.97 -11.66 -14.15
N ILE A 114 -5.03 -12.59 -14.39
CA ILE A 114 -5.37 -13.96 -14.80
C ILE A 114 -6.18 -14.67 -13.71
N LYS A 115 -5.78 -14.54 -12.44
CA LYS A 115 -6.49 -15.16 -11.32
C LYS A 115 -7.94 -14.70 -11.26
N ARG A 116 -8.19 -13.38 -11.31
CA ARG A 116 -9.53 -12.78 -11.36
C ARG A 116 -10.32 -13.27 -12.57
N TYR A 117 -9.69 -13.31 -13.74
CA TYR A 117 -10.34 -13.77 -14.97
C TYR A 117 -10.77 -15.24 -14.88
N ARG A 118 -9.92 -16.13 -14.35
CA ARG A 118 -10.23 -17.56 -14.18
C ARG A 118 -11.32 -17.80 -13.14
N GLN A 119 -11.43 -16.96 -12.12
CA GLN A 119 -12.54 -17.02 -11.16
C GLN A 119 -13.87 -16.60 -11.81
N LYS A 120 -13.85 -15.58 -12.67
CA LYS A 120 -15.06 -15.06 -13.35
C LYS A 120 -15.51 -15.93 -14.52
N VAL A 121 -14.57 -16.42 -15.33
CA VAL A 121 -14.84 -17.16 -16.56
C VAL A 121 -14.50 -18.63 -16.35
N HIS A 122 -15.53 -19.47 -16.35
CA HIS A 122 -15.36 -20.91 -16.35
C HIS A 122 -14.83 -21.36 -17.72
N VAL A 123 -13.54 -21.71 -17.78
CA VAL A 123 -12.92 -22.23 -19.01
C VAL A 123 -13.33 -23.69 -19.19
N SER A 124 -14.49 -23.95 -19.80
CA SER A 124 -14.80 -25.31 -20.25
C SER A 124 -14.00 -25.60 -21.52
N ARG A 125 -13.16 -26.64 -21.50
CA ARG A 125 -12.51 -27.16 -22.73
C ARG A 125 -13.52 -27.81 -23.68
N SER A 126 -14.69 -28.18 -23.17
CA SER A 126 -15.81 -28.70 -23.95
C SER A 126 -16.66 -27.54 -24.50
N PHE A 127 -16.46 -27.21 -25.78
CA PHE A 127 -17.37 -26.31 -26.50
C PHE A 127 -18.56 -27.12 -27.04
N SER A 128 -19.42 -27.61 -26.15
CA SER A 128 -20.58 -28.47 -26.46
C SER A 128 -21.54 -27.82 -27.48
N GLY A 129 -21.74 -26.50 -27.41
CA GLY A 129 -22.71 -25.81 -28.26
C GLY A 129 -22.32 -25.73 -29.75
N ARG A 130 -21.04 -25.54 -30.08
CA ARG A 130 -20.60 -25.35 -31.48
C ARG A 130 -20.73 -26.62 -32.29
N SER A 131 -20.38 -27.76 -31.71
CA SER A 131 -20.48 -29.06 -32.39
C SER A 131 -21.93 -29.48 -32.58
N SER A 132 -22.81 -29.23 -31.61
CA SER A 132 -24.26 -29.48 -31.74
C SER A 132 -24.88 -28.63 -32.87
N VAL A 133 -24.63 -27.31 -32.85
CA VAL A 133 -25.13 -26.38 -33.88
C VAL A 133 -24.57 -26.72 -35.27
N ALA A 134 -23.28 -27.09 -35.37
CA ALA A 134 -22.65 -27.47 -36.63
C ALA A 134 -23.17 -28.80 -37.21
N LYS A 135 -23.74 -29.69 -36.38
CA LYS A 135 -24.44 -30.90 -36.82
C LYS A 135 -25.83 -30.58 -37.37
N GLN A 136 -26.53 -29.62 -36.77
CA GLN A 136 -27.88 -29.22 -37.17
C GLN A 136 -27.91 -28.28 -38.39
N LYS A 137 -26.84 -27.50 -38.62
CA LYS A 137 -26.81 -26.50 -39.69
C LYS A 137 -26.71 -27.15 -41.08
N LEU A 138 -27.59 -26.75 -41.99
CA LEU A 138 -27.67 -27.26 -43.36
C LEU A 138 -26.32 -27.12 -44.10
N ARG A 139 -25.95 -28.17 -44.84
CA ARG A 139 -24.74 -28.19 -45.68
C ARG A 139 -25.04 -28.67 -47.09
N ILE A 140 -24.42 -28.02 -48.08
CA ILE A 140 -24.39 -28.46 -49.47
C ILE A 140 -22.92 -28.61 -49.86
N LYS A 141 -22.52 -29.81 -50.31
CA LYS A 141 -21.11 -30.15 -50.63
C LYS A 141 -20.14 -29.80 -49.48
N GLY A 142 -20.53 -30.10 -48.24
CA GLY A 142 -19.72 -29.86 -47.04
C GLY A 142 -19.67 -28.41 -46.54
N LYS A 143 -20.20 -27.44 -47.29
CA LYS A 143 -20.25 -26.02 -46.91
C LYS A 143 -21.58 -25.68 -46.26
N PHE A 144 -21.56 -24.87 -45.20
CA PHE A 144 -22.79 -24.38 -44.57
C PHE A 144 -23.55 -23.45 -45.51
N VAL A 145 -24.88 -23.59 -45.57
CA VAL A 145 -25.76 -22.76 -46.39
C VAL A 145 -26.75 -22.02 -45.49
N LYS A 146 -27.13 -20.79 -45.87
CA LYS A 146 -28.24 -20.08 -45.21
C LYS A 146 -29.53 -20.78 -45.61
N SER A 147 -30.44 -20.99 -44.65
CA SER A 147 -31.81 -21.39 -44.97
C SER A 147 -32.40 -20.32 -45.87
N SER A 148 -32.78 -20.69 -47.09
CA SER A 148 -33.63 -19.87 -47.94
C SER A 148 -35.01 -19.80 -47.28
N GLU A 149 -35.50 -18.58 -47.02
CA GLU A 149 -36.93 -18.33 -46.74
C GLU A 149 -37.79 -18.70 -47.94
#